data_AF-A0A8D8MU00-F1
#
_entry.id   AF-A0A8D8MU00-F1
#
_cell.length_a   1.000
_cell.length_b   1.000
_cell.length_c   1.000
_cell.angle_alpha   90.00
_cell.angle_beta   90.00
_cell.angle_gamma   90.00
#
_symmetry.space_group_name_H-M   'P 1'
#
loop_
_entity.id
_entity.type
_entity.pdbx_description
1 polymer ?
#
loop_
_entity_poly.entity_id
_entity_poly.type
_entity_poly.pdbx_seq_one_letter_code
_entity_poly.pdbx_strand_id
1 'polypeptide(L)'
;RRPRLASLILVNFHSTTAPLIFLNTPERILFAIICSAQEHNFTFSTQTSSKMKTIYRTTTGEAITLPNRLACGRQPGEHPSENNMKETKPSVTLPSQVVTLDQVRTTLKKQILDLQRPQIDLVLLYLRKLAESMKSPPLDTDWESFGSLIGKARESIGPLNLVSVVDRPTEVPMLTGNATEKDDNWMLILLAALYRLSPVLNEGYRKSLFRTLGTKLREAGLANTRLLETFYGATRGVWNDSEFVKLVAILDMYFVRFPDHQHSGARIGTGESRYKECTALKSLLDFSEQIGKSIADIGEWLWISVLHDEFKVITKPGQELDNPFSYTPYLKDLRLVGRSAYSAANNPNMHLFIHAIGSALGVQRSKNAMMNKNSEACPDTVQNAIVFAYVLILAKEKPGDGDMSSQDWLRVWKEGGSKMNEALFKVYNIWANMEQMRPGTVGELVRSKAIAKLNLLNF
;
A
#
# COMPACT_ATOMS: atom_id res chain seq x y z
N ARG A 1 -13.97 -37.60 -64.29
CA ARG A 1 -14.05 -36.16 -64.68
C ARG A 1 -12.82 -35.47 -64.12
N ARG A 2 -11.90 -35.15 -65.02
CA ARG A 2 -10.70 -34.32 -64.80
C ARG A 2 -11.15 -32.83 -64.72
N PRO A 3 -10.23 -31.87 -64.56
CA PRO A 3 -10.08 -30.91 -63.46
C PRO A 3 -10.39 -29.48 -63.97
N ARG A 4 -9.81 -28.41 -63.39
CA ARG A 4 -9.19 -27.22 -64.05
C ARG A 4 -8.95 -26.14 -62.98
N LEU A 5 -7.89 -25.33 -62.95
CA LEU A 5 -6.54 -25.24 -63.55
C LEU A 5 -5.87 -24.10 -62.72
N ALA A 6 -4.60 -24.21 -62.32
CA ALA A 6 -3.44 -23.45 -62.85
C ALA A 6 -3.55 -21.91 -62.67
N SER A 7 -2.50 -21.21 -62.19
CA SER A 7 -1.23 -21.10 -62.94
C SER A 7 0.01 -20.94 -62.06
N LEU A 8 0.98 -21.79 -62.37
CA LEU A 8 2.42 -21.63 -62.25
C LEU A 8 2.90 -20.58 -63.27
N ILE A 9 3.89 -19.74 -62.94
CA ILE A 9 5.08 -19.56 -63.79
C ILE A 9 6.33 -19.51 -62.89
N LEU A 10 7.16 -20.53 -63.09
CA LEU A 10 8.57 -20.69 -62.73
C LEU A 10 9.42 -20.09 -63.86
N VAL A 11 10.59 -19.50 -63.54
CA VAL A 11 11.92 -19.78 -64.18
C VAL A 11 12.98 -19.25 -63.17
N ASN A 12 13.67 -20.03 -62.34
CA ASN A 12 14.75 -21.03 -62.52
C ASN A 12 16.08 -20.49 -63.07
N PHE A 13 17.18 -20.61 -62.30
CA PHE A 13 18.32 -21.53 -62.54
C PHE A 13 19.41 -21.26 -61.47
N HIS A 14 19.74 -22.26 -60.62
CA HIS A 14 21.03 -22.99 -60.56
C HIS A 14 22.24 -22.15 -60.06
N SER A 15 23.10 -22.56 -59.13
CA SER A 15 23.47 -23.90 -58.68
C SER A 15 24.43 -23.83 -57.48
N THR A 16 24.56 -24.97 -56.77
CA THR A 16 25.75 -25.48 -56.04
C THR A 16 26.16 -24.73 -54.76
N THR A 17 26.41 -25.33 -53.59
CA THR A 17 26.75 -26.69 -53.13
C THR A 17 26.25 -26.90 -51.69
N ALA A 18 25.93 -28.15 -51.35
CA ALA A 18 25.48 -28.61 -50.02
C ALA A 18 26.66 -28.96 -49.07
N PRO A 19 26.47 -29.69 -47.95
CA PRO A 19 26.06 -29.20 -46.63
C PRO A 19 27.09 -29.58 -45.53
N LEU A 20 26.96 -29.05 -44.31
CA LEU A 20 27.56 -29.69 -43.12
C LEU A 20 26.75 -29.37 -41.85
N ILE A 21 26.17 -30.42 -41.29
CA ILE A 21 25.62 -30.52 -39.93
C ILE A 21 26.77 -31.01 -39.05
N PHE A 22 27.01 -30.37 -37.89
CA PHE A 22 27.06 -31.05 -36.57
C PHE A 22 27.47 -30.12 -35.40
N LEU A 23 26.70 -30.25 -34.31
CA LEU A 23 27.05 -30.26 -32.86
C LEU A 23 27.42 -28.97 -32.10
N ASN A 24 26.49 -28.60 -31.21
CA ASN A 24 26.61 -28.46 -29.75
C ASN A 24 27.78 -27.67 -29.10
N THR A 25 27.37 -26.51 -28.53
CA THR A 25 27.67 -25.96 -27.18
C THR A 25 29.01 -25.24 -26.89
N PRO A 26 29.01 -24.29 -25.91
CA PRO A 26 29.76 -23.03 -25.98
C PRO A 26 30.84 -22.86 -24.89
N GLU A 27 31.94 -22.16 -25.18
CA GLU A 27 32.81 -21.55 -24.15
C GLU A 27 33.61 -20.33 -24.69
N ARG A 28 33.66 -19.27 -23.87
CA ARG A 28 34.76 -18.30 -23.66
C ARG A 28 35.29 -17.45 -24.83
N ILE A 29 34.93 -16.16 -24.83
CA ILE A 29 35.86 -15.01 -25.00
C ILE A 29 35.32 -13.85 -24.11
N LEU A 30 35.84 -13.69 -22.88
CA LEU A 30 36.83 -12.68 -22.41
C LEU A 30 36.24 -11.23 -22.30
N PHE A 31 35.85 -10.74 -21.11
CA PHE A 31 36.62 -10.08 -20.02
C PHE A 31 37.24 -8.70 -20.32
N ALA A 32 37.06 -7.80 -19.33
CA ALA A 32 37.75 -6.53 -19.05
C ALA A 32 37.14 -5.21 -19.59
N ILE A 33 36.60 -4.40 -18.67
CA ILE A 33 37.18 -3.11 -18.23
C ILE A 33 36.75 -2.88 -16.76
N ILE A 34 37.74 -2.66 -15.90
CA ILE A 34 37.66 -2.39 -14.46
C ILE A 34 37.86 -0.89 -14.21
N CYS A 35 37.12 -0.35 -13.24
CA CYS A 35 37.32 0.83 -12.38
C CYS A 35 37.74 2.19 -12.95
N SER A 36 36.95 3.22 -12.59
CA SER A 36 37.48 4.46 -11.99
C SER A 36 36.39 5.10 -11.14
N ALA A 37 36.60 5.12 -9.83
CA ALA A 37 35.87 5.96 -8.89
C ALA A 37 36.48 7.37 -8.92
N GLN A 38 35.64 8.39 -9.04
CA GLN A 38 36.00 9.75 -8.62
C GLN A 38 34.75 10.45 -8.08
N GLU A 39 34.87 10.88 -6.83
CA GLU A 39 33.96 11.74 -6.11
C GLU A 39 33.81 13.08 -6.85
N HIS A 40 32.59 13.45 -7.22
CA HIS A 40 32.25 14.86 -7.42
C HIS A 40 30.82 15.12 -6.93
N ASN A 41 30.75 15.97 -5.91
CA ASN A 41 29.56 16.69 -5.48
C ASN A 41 28.80 17.25 -6.70
N PHE A 42 27.54 16.87 -6.86
CA PHE A 42 26.63 17.55 -7.79
C PHE A 42 25.39 18.03 -7.04
N THR A 43 25.39 19.34 -6.81
CA THR A 43 24.23 20.18 -6.63
C THR A 43 23.19 19.92 -7.72
N PHE A 44 21.95 19.65 -7.32
CA PHE A 44 20.81 19.55 -8.23
C PHE A 44 20.56 20.89 -8.92
N SER A 45 20.88 20.95 -10.21
CA SER A 45 20.43 21.98 -11.13
C SER A 45 19.39 21.36 -12.07
N THR A 46 18.15 21.80 -11.95
CA THR A 46 17.07 21.54 -12.90
C THR A 46 17.39 22.22 -14.24
N GLN A 47 17.96 21.47 -15.19
CA GLN A 47 17.90 21.82 -16.61
C GLN A 47 17.62 20.59 -17.48
N THR A 48 16.44 20.61 -18.08
CA THR A 48 15.97 19.72 -19.13
C THR A 48 16.75 19.96 -20.42
N SER A 49 17.72 19.08 -20.70
CA SER A 49 18.26 18.86 -22.04
C SER A 49 18.00 17.40 -22.40
N SER A 50 16.94 17.13 -23.17
CA SER A 50 16.63 15.79 -23.67
C SER A 50 17.68 15.37 -24.72
N LYS A 51 18.78 14.77 -24.27
CA LYS A 51 19.73 14.12 -25.17
C LYS A 51 18.99 12.99 -25.92
N MET A 52 18.99 13.03 -27.24
CA MET A 52 18.50 11.97 -28.10
C MET A 52 19.63 10.94 -28.32
N LYS A 53 19.31 9.66 -28.41
CA LYS A 53 20.26 8.60 -28.78
C LYS A 53 19.85 7.98 -30.10
N THR A 54 20.76 7.98 -31.05
CA THR A 54 20.60 7.30 -32.32
C THR A 54 21.08 5.86 -32.18
N ILE A 55 20.23 4.91 -32.57
CA ILE A 55 20.55 3.50 -32.72
C ILE A 55 20.44 3.13 -34.19
N TYR A 56 21.21 2.15 -34.65
CA TYR A 56 21.19 1.72 -36.04
C TYR A 56 20.59 0.33 -36.14
N ARG A 57 19.67 0.14 -37.08
CA ARG A 57 19.11 -1.17 -37.39
C ARG A 57 20.18 -2.01 -38.06
N THR A 58 20.62 -3.08 -37.39
CA THR A 58 21.75 -3.92 -37.85
C THR A 58 21.55 -4.52 -39.23
N THR A 59 20.31 -4.80 -39.64
CA THR A 59 19.99 -5.43 -40.93
C THR A 59 19.91 -4.46 -42.10
N THR A 60 19.58 -3.18 -41.87
CA THR A 60 19.35 -2.19 -42.94
C THR A 60 20.28 -0.99 -42.87
N GLY A 61 21.04 -0.83 -41.79
CA GLY A 61 21.86 0.35 -41.51
C GLY A 61 21.04 1.61 -41.17
N GLU A 62 19.72 1.51 -41.11
CA GLU A 62 18.82 2.64 -40.91
C GLU A 62 18.96 3.21 -39.50
N ALA A 63 19.13 4.53 -39.41
CA ALA A 63 19.28 5.24 -38.15
C ALA A 63 17.90 5.55 -37.54
N ILE A 64 17.66 5.06 -36.33
CA ILE A 64 16.48 5.38 -35.52
C ILE A 64 16.93 6.26 -34.37
N THR A 65 16.38 7.46 -34.28
CA THR A 65 16.68 8.37 -33.16
C THR A 65 15.59 8.27 -32.12
N LEU A 66 15.96 7.88 -30.91
CA LEU A 66 15.06 7.74 -29.77
C LEU A 66 15.39 8.77 -28.69
N PRO A 67 14.41 9.25 -27.92
CA PRO A 67 14.71 10.00 -26.71
C PRO A 67 15.46 9.10 -25.72
N ASN A 68 16.44 9.67 -24.98
CA ASN A 68 17.17 8.90 -23.95
C ASN A 68 16.28 8.30 -22.87
N ARG A 69 15.06 8.82 -22.71
CA ARG A 69 14.06 8.30 -21.79
C ARG A 69 12.69 8.44 -22.45
N LEU A 70 11.95 7.35 -22.53
CA LEU A 70 10.53 7.40 -22.87
C LEU A 70 9.78 8.00 -21.67
N ALA A 71 8.90 8.97 -21.93
CA ALA A 71 8.04 9.54 -20.90
C ALA A 71 6.98 8.52 -20.51
N CYS A 72 7.27 7.67 -19.53
CA CYS A 72 6.25 6.90 -18.83
C CYS A 72 5.71 7.78 -17.69
N GLY A 73 4.41 8.08 -17.68
CA GLY A 73 3.76 8.99 -16.71
C GLY A 73 3.72 8.52 -15.25
N ARG A 74 4.66 7.67 -14.82
CA ARG A 74 4.74 7.19 -13.44
C ARG A 74 5.40 8.26 -12.57
N GLN A 75 4.58 9.06 -11.92
CA GLN A 75 5.06 10.00 -10.91
C GLN A 75 5.61 9.24 -9.68
N PRO A 76 6.73 9.70 -9.11
CA PRO A 76 7.32 9.09 -7.91
C PRO A 76 6.36 9.15 -6.73
N GLY A 77 6.58 8.28 -5.75
CA GLY A 77 5.93 8.43 -4.46
C GLY A 77 6.56 9.56 -3.68
N GLU A 78 5.75 10.22 -2.86
CA GLU A 78 6.14 11.30 -1.97
C GLU A 78 6.23 10.77 -0.54
N HIS A 79 7.19 11.32 0.21
CA HIS A 79 7.36 11.05 1.63
C HIS A 79 6.81 12.20 2.48
N PRO A 80 6.29 11.94 3.70
CA PRO A 80 5.70 12.99 4.54
C PRO A 80 6.67 14.14 4.86
N SER A 81 7.95 13.85 5.10
CA SER A 81 8.97 14.88 5.41
C SER A 81 9.35 15.79 4.22
N GLU A 82 9.03 15.38 2.99
CA GLU A 82 9.37 16.16 1.78
C GLU A 82 8.37 17.29 1.54
N ASN A 83 7.17 17.16 2.09
CA ASN A 83 6.14 18.19 2.02
C ASN A 83 6.32 19.17 3.19
N ASN A 84 5.61 20.31 3.16
CA ASN A 84 5.73 21.44 4.09
C ASN A 84 5.45 21.12 5.59
N MET A 85 5.53 19.86 5.99
CA MET A 85 5.48 19.38 7.37
C MET A 85 6.65 19.84 8.23
N LYS A 86 7.70 20.45 7.65
CA LYS A 86 8.76 21.08 8.45
C LYS A 86 8.15 22.21 9.27
N GLU A 87 7.96 21.93 10.56
CA GLU A 87 7.54 22.89 11.60
C GLU A 87 6.10 23.42 11.49
N THR A 88 5.25 22.87 10.61
CA THR A 88 3.83 23.29 10.52
C THR A 88 2.85 22.13 10.66
N LYS A 89 1.78 22.35 11.42
CA LYS A 89 0.68 21.38 11.58
C LYS A 89 -0.12 21.28 10.28
N PRO A 90 -0.66 20.10 9.94
CA PRO A 90 -1.60 19.96 8.83
C PRO A 90 -2.81 20.88 9.02
N SER A 91 -3.37 21.41 7.92
CA SER A 91 -4.53 22.31 8.00
C SER A 91 -5.85 21.59 7.74
N VAL A 92 -6.89 22.03 8.46
CA VAL A 92 -8.27 21.62 8.24
C VAL A 92 -9.15 22.85 8.13
N THR A 93 -10.01 22.90 7.12
CA THR A 93 -10.96 24.00 6.91
C THR A 93 -12.32 23.56 7.43
N LEU A 94 -12.78 24.15 8.54
CA LEU A 94 -13.99 23.72 9.22
C LEU A 94 -15.08 24.80 9.18
N PRO A 95 -16.36 24.41 9.05
CA PRO A 95 -17.46 25.35 9.17
C PRO A 95 -17.43 26.01 10.55
N SER A 96 -17.67 27.32 10.58
CA SER A 96 -17.77 28.13 11.78
C SER A 96 -19.13 28.79 11.81
N GLN A 97 -19.88 28.51 12.87
CA GLN A 97 -21.19 29.06 13.15
C GLN A 97 -21.33 29.18 14.68
N VAL A 98 -21.96 30.25 15.15
CA VAL A 98 -22.22 30.46 16.59
C VAL A 98 -23.40 29.57 17.00
N VAL A 99 -23.11 28.32 17.33
CA VAL A 99 -24.07 27.32 17.79
C VAL A 99 -23.48 26.47 18.90
N THR A 100 -24.35 25.95 19.75
CA THR A 100 -23.99 25.00 20.82
C THR A 100 -23.88 23.57 20.26
N LEU A 101 -23.08 22.72 20.92
CA LEU A 101 -23.01 21.30 20.58
C LEU A 101 -24.39 20.62 20.64
N ASP A 102 -25.24 21.01 21.59
CA ASP A 102 -26.58 20.46 21.78
C ASP A 102 -27.50 20.70 20.57
N GLN A 103 -27.48 21.91 20.01
CA GLN A 103 -28.24 22.26 18.81
C GLN A 103 -27.80 21.45 17.60
N VAL A 104 -26.48 21.33 17.41
CA VAL A 104 -25.91 20.58 16.30
C VAL A 104 -26.18 19.08 16.44
N ARG A 105 -26.01 18.54 17.65
CA ARG A 105 -26.31 17.14 17.99
C ARG A 105 -27.76 16.80 17.71
N THR A 106 -28.68 17.66 18.15
CA THR A 106 -30.12 17.49 17.92
C THR A 106 -30.46 17.44 16.44
N THR A 107 -29.93 18.40 15.68
CA THR A 107 -30.18 18.52 14.25
C THR A 107 -29.65 17.28 13.51
N LEU A 108 -28.41 16.89 13.78
CA LEU A 108 -27.79 15.74 13.12
C LEU A 108 -28.46 14.42 13.53
N LYS A 109 -28.76 14.22 14.81
CA LYS A 109 -29.49 13.03 15.30
C LYS A 109 -30.83 12.88 14.57
N LYS A 110 -31.61 13.97 14.47
CA LYS A 110 -32.89 13.95 13.77
C LYS A 110 -32.72 13.57 12.30
N GLN A 111 -31.79 14.19 11.58
CA GLN A 111 -31.53 13.84 10.17
C GLN A 111 -31.11 12.38 9.99
N ILE A 112 -30.28 11.86 10.90
CA ILE A 112 -29.85 10.45 10.88
C ILE A 112 -31.05 9.51 11.08
N LEU A 113 -31.88 9.76 12.09
CA LEU A 113 -33.02 8.91 12.42
C LEU A 113 -34.14 8.97 11.37
N ASP A 114 -34.34 10.15 10.77
CA ASP A 114 -35.29 10.38 9.66
C ASP A 114 -34.73 9.89 8.31
N LEU A 115 -33.54 9.27 8.29
CA LEU A 115 -32.84 8.79 7.09
C LEU A 115 -32.61 9.87 6.03
N GLN A 116 -32.54 11.13 6.46
CA GLN A 116 -32.23 12.25 5.58
C GLN A 116 -30.73 12.31 5.33
N ARG A 117 -30.34 12.63 4.10
CA ARG A 117 -28.94 12.86 3.76
C ARG A 117 -28.45 14.15 4.42
N PRO A 118 -27.55 14.11 5.41
CA PRO A 118 -27.10 15.33 6.06
C PRO A 118 -26.20 16.14 5.14
N GLN A 119 -26.27 17.47 5.30
CA GLN A 119 -25.28 18.36 4.71
C GLN A 119 -23.91 18.08 5.34
N ILE A 120 -22.85 18.06 4.54
CA ILE A 120 -21.51 17.79 5.05
C ILE A 120 -21.09 18.82 6.11
N ASP A 121 -21.50 20.07 5.94
CA ASP A 121 -21.18 21.15 6.89
C ASP A 121 -21.81 20.90 8.27
N LEU A 122 -23.01 20.30 8.35
CA LEU A 122 -23.60 19.90 9.62
C LEU A 122 -22.76 18.82 10.32
N VAL A 123 -22.27 17.85 9.55
CA VAL A 123 -21.43 16.75 10.06
C VAL A 123 -20.09 17.30 10.55
N LEU A 124 -19.45 18.16 9.76
CA LEU A 124 -18.17 18.78 10.13
C LEU A 124 -18.32 19.68 11.36
N LEU A 125 -19.42 20.44 11.45
CA LEU A 125 -19.70 21.29 12.61
C LEU A 125 -19.93 20.46 13.87
N TYR A 126 -20.65 19.33 13.75
CA TYR A 126 -20.82 18.37 14.85
C TYR A 126 -19.48 17.83 15.34
N LEU A 127 -18.67 17.29 14.43
CA LEU A 127 -17.36 16.73 14.76
C LEU A 127 -16.41 17.77 15.35
N ARG A 128 -16.43 19.00 14.82
CA ARG A 128 -15.68 20.13 15.39
C ARG A 128 -16.09 20.40 16.83
N LYS A 129 -17.38 20.61 17.08
CA LYS A 129 -17.90 20.95 18.41
C LYS A 129 -17.67 19.82 19.42
N LEU A 130 -17.77 18.58 18.97
CA LEU A 130 -17.44 17.41 19.78
C LEU A 130 -15.94 17.34 20.07
N ALA A 131 -15.08 17.59 19.08
CA ALA A 131 -13.63 17.62 19.29
C ALA A 131 -13.17 18.77 20.20
N GLU A 132 -13.86 19.91 20.18
CA GLU A 132 -13.61 21.05 21.09
C GLU A 132 -13.90 20.67 22.56
N SER A 133 -14.88 19.80 22.82
CA SER A 133 -15.24 19.36 24.18
C SER A 133 -14.34 18.24 24.73
N MET A 134 -13.60 17.54 23.87
CA MET A 134 -12.68 16.47 24.29
C MET A 134 -11.41 17.04 24.92
N LYS A 135 -10.98 16.43 26.02
CA LYS A 135 -9.73 16.74 26.71
C LYS A 135 -9.01 15.46 27.11
N SER A 136 -7.71 15.45 26.93
CA SER A 136 -6.85 14.37 27.38
C SER A 136 -6.49 14.52 28.86
N PRO A 137 -6.06 13.43 29.53
CA PRO A 137 -5.17 13.56 30.67
C PRO A 137 -3.93 14.40 30.31
N PRO A 138 -3.26 15.03 31.29
CA PRO A 138 -2.00 15.73 31.07
C PRO A 138 -0.98 14.82 30.39
N LEU A 139 -0.25 15.34 29.41
CA LEU A 139 0.80 14.60 28.70
C LEU A 139 1.99 14.28 29.63
N ASP A 140 2.54 13.07 29.53
CA ASP A 140 3.76 12.70 30.28
C ASP A 140 5.03 13.36 29.70
N THR A 141 5.09 13.45 28.37
CA THR A 141 6.21 14.01 27.60
C THR A 141 5.67 14.93 26.52
N ASP A 142 6.55 15.79 25.99
CA ASP A 142 6.23 16.58 24.81
C ASP A 142 5.78 15.65 23.67
N TRP A 143 4.72 16.05 22.97
CA TRP A 143 4.26 15.38 21.77
C TRP A 143 4.64 16.22 20.56
N GLU A 144 5.55 15.70 19.75
CA GLU A 144 6.05 16.33 18.55
C GLU A 144 5.98 15.34 17.37
N SER A 145 5.81 15.88 16.16
CA SER A 145 5.98 15.14 14.90
C SER A 145 6.44 16.09 13.80
N PHE A 146 7.48 15.72 13.07
CA PHE A 146 8.14 16.49 11.99
C PHE A 146 8.58 17.90 12.40
N GLY A 147 9.05 18.09 13.63
CA GLY A 147 9.40 19.42 14.16
C GLY A 147 8.20 20.22 14.66
N SER A 148 6.97 19.74 14.45
CA SER A 148 5.76 20.44 14.88
C SER A 148 5.35 19.97 16.29
N LEU A 149 5.44 20.89 17.25
CA LEU A 149 4.97 20.69 18.62
C LEU A 149 3.44 20.60 18.66
N ILE A 150 2.91 19.43 19.01
CA ILE A 150 1.47 19.19 19.18
C ILE A 150 1.01 19.68 20.55
N GLY A 151 1.72 19.31 21.61
CA GLY A 151 1.45 19.72 22.99
C GLY A 151 2.65 19.47 23.90
N LYS A 152 2.75 20.27 24.97
CA LYS A 152 3.85 20.14 25.94
C LYS A 152 3.54 19.14 27.04
N ALA A 153 4.58 18.60 27.66
CA ALA A 153 4.45 17.82 28.88
C ALA A 153 3.61 18.58 29.91
N ARG A 154 2.71 17.85 30.59
CA ARG A 154 1.72 18.32 31.57
C ARG A 154 0.57 19.15 31.01
N GLU A 155 0.51 19.35 29.70
CA GLU A 155 -0.63 20.00 29.04
C GLU A 155 -1.75 18.99 28.76
N SER A 156 -3.00 19.43 28.87
CA SER A 156 -4.17 18.68 28.38
C SER A 156 -4.53 19.17 26.98
N ILE A 157 -4.57 18.25 26.03
CA ILE A 157 -4.83 18.55 24.61
C ILE A 157 -6.13 17.86 24.15
N GLY A 158 -6.73 18.39 23.09
CA GLY A 158 -7.84 17.76 22.37
C GLY A 158 -7.46 17.42 20.93
N PRO A 159 -8.36 16.75 20.18
CA PRO A 159 -8.09 16.37 18.78
C PRO A 159 -7.74 17.56 17.87
N LEU A 160 -8.36 18.72 18.07
CA LEU A 160 -8.09 19.90 17.24
C LEU A 160 -6.69 20.51 17.47
N ASN A 161 -6.00 20.18 18.57
CA ASN A 161 -4.60 20.58 18.76
C ASN A 161 -3.64 19.91 17.77
N LEU A 162 -4.07 18.85 17.08
CA LEU A 162 -3.28 18.12 16.08
C LEU A 162 -3.20 18.84 14.73
N VAL A 163 -3.98 19.90 14.51
CA VAL A 163 -4.11 20.57 13.20
C VAL A 163 -4.23 22.08 13.35
N SER A 164 -3.93 22.81 12.28
CA SER A 164 -4.28 24.22 12.15
C SER A 164 -5.71 24.34 11.61
N VAL A 165 -6.64 24.85 12.44
CA VAL A 165 -8.03 25.05 12.04
C VAL A 165 -8.18 26.38 11.29
N VAL A 166 -8.70 26.31 10.07
CA VAL A 166 -9.09 27.47 9.26
C VAL A 166 -10.61 27.58 9.29
N ASP A 167 -11.11 28.69 9.79
CA ASP A 167 -12.55 28.93 9.87
C ASP A 167 -13.13 29.26 8.50
N ARG A 168 -14.22 28.56 8.16
CA ARG A 168 -15.07 28.89 7.02
C ARG A 168 -16.46 29.26 7.55
N PRO A 169 -16.88 30.53 7.49
CA PRO A 169 -18.22 30.93 7.90
C PRO A 169 -19.28 30.11 7.15
N THR A 170 -20.26 29.59 7.87
CA THR A 170 -21.33 28.76 7.27
C THR A 170 -22.62 28.93 8.07
N GLU A 171 -23.75 28.83 7.40
CA GLU A 171 -25.08 28.83 8.02
C GLU A 171 -25.79 27.52 7.74
N VAL A 172 -25.92 26.70 8.78
CA VAL A 172 -26.72 25.48 8.77
C VAL A 172 -27.95 25.70 9.65
N PRO A 173 -29.18 25.41 9.15
CA PRO A 173 -30.38 25.50 9.96
C PRO A 173 -30.35 24.52 11.14
N MET A 174 -30.55 25.03 12.36
CA MET A 174 -30.59 24.22 13.57
C MET A 174 -32.03 23.85 13.95
N LEU A 175 -32.20 22.62 14.42
CA LEU A 175 -33.46 22.10 14.94
C LEU A 175 -33.40 21.98 16.47
N THR A 176 -34.56 22.13 17.10
CA THR A 176 -34.76 21.89 18.54
C THR A 176 -35.28 20.46 18.78
N GLY A 177 -34.92 19.85 19.92
CA GLY A 177 -35.25 18.45 20.21
C GLY A 177 -34.45 17.83 21.36
N ASN A 178 -34.61 16.52 21.53
CA ASN A 178 -34.20 15.77 22.74
C ASN A 178 -32.90 14.96 22.56
N ALA A 179 -31.87 15.52 21.91
CA ALA A 179 -30.56 14.85 21.88
C ALA A 179 -29.78 15.12 23.18
N THR A 180 -29.03 14.12 23.64
CA THR A 180 -28.24 14.18 24.88
C THR A 180 -26.80 13.75 24.62
N GLU A 181 -25.87 14.06 25.52
CA GLU A 181 -24.47 13.64 25.42
C GLU A 181 -24.29 12.12 25.27
N LYS A 182 -25.24 11.32 25.78
CA LYS A 182 -25.24 9.85 25.59
C LYS A 182 -25.34 9.44 24.12
N ASP A 183 -25.84 10.32 23.27
CA ASP A 183 -25.93 10.07 21.83
C ASP A 183 -24.59 10.20 21.11
N ASP A 184 -23.62 10.92 21.69
CA ASP A 184 -22.37 11.24 21.00
C ASP A 184 -21.55 9.99 20.66
N ASN A 185 -21.57 8.98 21.53
CA ASN A 185 -20.87 7.72 21.31
C ASN A 185 -21.36 7.00 20.06
N TRP A 186 -22.66 6.73 19.95
CA TRP A 186 -23.18 5.99 18.80
C TRP A 186 -23.15 6.85 17.53
N MET A 187 -23.35 8.17 17.62
CA MET A 187 -23.26 9.08 16.47
C MET A 187 -21.84 9.11 15.91
N LEU A 188 -20.83 9.23 16.77
CA LEU A 188 -19.44 9.21 16.34
C LEU A 188 -19.03 7.86 15.74
N ILE A 189 -19.42 6.75 16.38
CA ILE A 189 -19.18 5.40 15.85
C ILE A 189 -19.86 5.22 14.49
N LEU A 190 -21.07 5.75 14.31
CA LEU A 190 -21.80 5.69 13.05
C LEU A 190 -21.05 6.45 11.95
N LEU A 191 -20.61 7.68 12.20
CA LEU A 191 -19.85 8.47 11.23
C LEU A 191 -18.52 7.78 10.86
N ALA A 192 -17.80 7.26 11.86
CA ALA A 192 -16.57 6.49 11.65
C ALA A 192 -16.82 5.19 10.86
N ALA A 193 -17.94 4.50 11.11
CA ALA A 193 -18.37 3.32 10.38
C ALA A 193 -18.61 3.64 8.89
N LEU A 194 -19.25 4.77 8.60
CA LEU A 194 -19.54 5.21 7.23
C LEU A 194 -18.26 5.54 6.45
N TYR A 195 -17.29 6.16 7.10
CA TYR A 195 -15.93 6.33 6.56
C TYR A 195 -15.31 4.97 6.16
N ARG A 196 -15.31 4.00 7.07
CA ARG A 196 -14.73 2.67 6.86
C ARG A 196 -15.45 1.87 5.76
N LEU A 197 -16.76 2.02 5.63
CA LEU A 197 -17.57 1.31 4.64
C LEU A 197 -17.43 1.88 3.22
N SER A 198 -17.15 3.18 3.09
CA SER A 198 -17.07 3.88 1.80
C SER A 198 -16.12 3.22 0.76
N PRO A 199 -14.87 2.84 1.10
CA PRO A 199 -13.96 2.22 0.14
C PRO A 199 -14.22 0.72 -0.12
N VAL A 200 -15.17 0.08 0.57
CA VAL A 200 -15.36 -1.37 0.49
C VAL A 200 -16.16 -1.78 -0.74
N LEU A 201 -15.47 -2.38 -1.72
CA LEU A 201 -16.06 -2.87 -2.96
C LEU A 201 -16.65 -4.30 -2.84
N ASN A 202 -16.03 -5.17 -2.03
CA ASN A 202 -16.46 -6.56 -1.91
C ASN A 202 -17.74 -6.68 -1.08
N GLU A 203 -18.83 -7.16 -1.69
CA GLU A 203 -20.14 -7.21 -1.04
C GLU A 203 -20.21 -8.19 0.14
N GLY A 204 -19.55 -9.35 0.02
CA GLY A 204 -19.52 -10.34 1.11
C GLY A 204 -18.81 -9.81 2.35
N TYR A 205 -17.65 -9.17 2.16
CA TYR A 205 -16.92 -8.50 3.22
C TYR A 205 -17.72 -7.33 3.80
N ARG A 206 -18.37 -6.53 2.95
CA ARG A 206 -19.24 -5.42 3.37
C ARG A 206 -20.37 -5.90 4.29
N LYS A 207 -21.04 -7.02 3.97
CA LYS A 207 -22.08 -7.63 4.81
C LYS A 207 -21.54 -8.05 6.19
N SER A 208 -20.36 -8.67 6.23
CA SER A 208 -19.72 -9.03 7.51
C SER A 208 -19.41 -7.79 8.34
N LEU A 209 -18.90 -6.73 7.69
CA LEU A 209 -18.56 -5.47 8.33
C LEU A 209 -19.80 -4.74 8.87
N PHE A 210 -20.92 -4.72 8.14
CA PHE A 210 -22.20 -4.19 8.65
C PHE A 210 -22.62 -4.89 9.95
N ARG A 211 -22.49 -6.21 10.03
CA ARG A 211 -22.82 -6.97 11.24
C ARG A 211 -21.93 -6.56 12.41
N THR A 212 -20.61 -6.50 12.22
CA THR A 212 -19.66 -6.11 13.27
C THR A 212 -19.88 -4.67 13.76
N LEU A 213 -20.05 -3.72 12.84
CA LEU A 213 -20.30 -2.31 13.15
C LEU A 213 -21.68 -2.13 13.82
N GLY A 214 -22.69 -2.86 13.36
CA GLY A 214 -24.02 -2.88 13.97
C GLY A 214 -23.99 -3.31 15.43
N THR A 215 -23.23 -4.36 15.77
CA THR A 215 -23.05 -4.78 17.17
C THR A 215 -22.44 -3.66 18.03
N LYS A 216 -21.40 -2.97 17.54
CA LYS A 216 -20.81 -1.83 18.27
C LYS A 216 -21.74 -0.64 18.42
N LEU A 217 -22.54 -0.34 17.41
CA LEU A 217 -23.56 0.71 17.50
C LEU A 217 -24.62 0.39 18.57
N ARG A 218 -25.01 -0.89 18.70
CA ARG A 218 -25.93 -1.34 19.75
C ARG A 218 -25.33 -1.16 21.13
N GLU A 219 -24.09 -1.60 21.32
CA GLU A 219 -23.35 -1.43 22.57
C GLU A 219 -23.22 0.07 22.95
N ALA A 220 -23.11 0.95 21.95
CA ALA A 220 -23.04 2.39 22.13
C ALA A 220 -24.42 3.07 22.35
N GLY A 221 -25.52 2.33 22.33
CA GLY A 221 -26.87 2.84 22.65
C GLY A 221 -27.82 3.03 21.45
N LEU A 222 -27.42 2.68 20.23
CA LEU A 222 -28.33 2.73 19.07
C LEU A 222 -29.26 1.51 19.02
N ALA A 223 -30.54 1.70 19.32
CA ALA A 223 -31.53 0.63 19.40
C ALA A 223 -31.73 -0.11 18.05
N ASN A 224 -31.89 0.64 16.95
CA ASN A 224 -32.11 0.07 15.62
C ASN A 224 -30.82 0.04 14.80
N THR A 225 -30.08 -1.07 14.86
CA THR A 225 -28.81 -1.22 14.13
C THR A 225 -28.98 -1.36 12.62
N ARG A 226 -30.20 -1.67 12.12
CA ARG A 226 -30.48 -1.71 10.67
C ARG A 226 -30.37 -0.32 10.04
N LEU A 227 -30.46 0.73 10.86
CA LEU A 227 -30.26 2.11 10.44
C LEU A 227 -28.94 2.30 9.69
N LEU A 228 -27.86 1.62 10.10
CA LEU A 228 -26.54 1.75 9.46
C LEU A 228 -26.59 1.41 7.97
N GLU A 229 -27.23 0.29 7.59
CA GLU A 229 -27.28 -0.16 6.20
C GLU A 229 -28.15 0.78 5.35
N THR A 230 -29.33 1.13 5.87
CA THR A 230 -30.26 2.05 5.18
C THR A 230 -29.66 3.45 5.03
N PHE A 231 -29.04 3.98 6.09
CA PHE A 231 -28.43 5.30 6.10
C PHE A 231 -27.19 5.35 5.20
N TYR A 232 -26.35 4.31 5.19
CA TYR A 232 -25.24 4.19 4.24
C TYR A 232 -25.74 4.24 2.78
N GLY A 233 -26.85 3.54 2.48
CA GLY A 233 -27.49 3.60 1.17
C GLY A 233 -27.92 5.02 0.77
N ALA A 234 -28.53 5.77 1.69
CA ALA A 234 -29.01 7.13 1.46
C ALA A 234 -27.90 8.19 1.36
N THR A 235 -26.71 7.92 1.91
CA THR A 235 -25.63 8.92 2.07
C THR A 235 -24.37 8.59 1.27
N ARG A 236 -24.49 7.74 0.26
CA ARG A 236 -23.36 7.30 -0.58
C ARG A 236 -22.59 8.49 -1.16
N GLY A 237 -21.26 8.45 -1.06
CA GLY A 237 -20.37 9.47 -1.62
C GLY A 237 -20.13 10.70 -0.72
N VAL A 238 -20.91 10.91 0.34
CA VAL A 238 -20.68 12.03 1.29
C VAL A 238 -19.38 11.83 2.08
N TRP A 239 -19.06 10.58 2.41
CA TRP A 239 -18.00 10.20 3.34
C TRP A 239 -16.58 10.25 2.77
N ASN A 240 -16.41 10.74 1.55
CA ASN A 240 -15.12 10.95 0.89
C ASN A 240 -14.67 12.42 0.89
N ASP A 241 -15.43 13.31 1.53
CA ASP A 241 -15.08 14.71 1.68
C ASP A 241 -13.69 14.88 2.34
N SER A 242 -12.90 15.82 1.83
CA SER A 242 -11.52 16.01 2.26
C SER A 242 -11.41 16.38 3.74
N GLU A 243 -12.25 17.29 4.21
CA GLU A 243 -12.17 17.81 5.59
C GLU A 243 -12.74 16.80 6.58
N PHE A 244 -13.77 16.05 6.18
CA PHE A 244 -14.27 14.93 6.97
C PHE A 244 -13.21 13.84 7.17
N VAL A 245 -12.50 13.48 6.10
CA VAL A 245 -11.45 12.45 6.16
C VAL A 245 -10.27 12.91 7.03
N LYS A 246 -9.90 14.20 6.99
CA LYS A 246 -8.89 14.77 7.92
C LYS A 246 -9.36 14.69 9.37
N LEU A 247 -10.63 15.01 9.66
CA LEU A 247 -11.19 14.90 11.01
C LEU A 247 -11.17 13.45 11.52
N VAL A 248 -11.49 12.48 10.65
CA VAL A 248 -11.38 11.05 10.99
C VAL A 248 -9.94 10.68 11.36
N ALA A 249 -8.95 11.16 10.60
CA ALA A 249 -7.55 10.88 10.85
C ALA A 249 -7.07 11.45 12.20
N ILE A 250 -7.40 12.72 12.52
CA ILE A 250 -7.01 13.32 13.81
C ILE A 250 -7.70 12.66 15.00
N LEU A 251 -8.96 12.21 14.84
CA LEU A 251 -9.67 11.49 15.88
C LEU A 251 -9.01 10.13 16.13
N ASP A 252 -8.65 9.40 15.08
CA ASP A 252 -7.91 8.14 15.25
C ASP A 252 -6.55 8.36 15.91
N MET A 253 -5.80 9.36 15.47
CA MET A 253 -4.49 9.71 16.03
C MET A 253 -4.59 10.06 17.52
N TYR A 254 -5.61 10.84 17.90
CA TYR A 254 -5.91 11.15 19.29
C TYR A 254 -6.25 9.90 20.10
N PHE A 255 -7.15 9.04 19.62
CA PHE A 255 -7.54 7.82 20.34
C PHE A 255 -6.47 6.73 20.35
N VAL A 256 -5.48 6.76 19.44
CA VAL A 256 -4.28 5.91 19.53
C VAL A 256 -3.41 6.32 20.71
N ARG A 257 -3.26 7.63 20.95
CA ARG A 257 -2.52 8.15 22.10
C ARG A 257 -3.30 7.97 23.41
N PHE A 258 -4.62 8.11 23.37
CA PHE A 258 -5.52 8.02 24.53
C PHE A 258 -6.56 6.90 24.34
N PRO A 259 -6.14 5.63 24.46
CA PRO A 259 -7.02 4.48 24.21
C PRO A 259 -8.19 4.38 25.20
N ASP A 260 -8.03 4.90 26.41
CA ASP A 260 -9.05 4.84 27.47
C ASP A 260 -10.06 6.01 27.42
N HIS A 261 -9.97 6.89 26.42
CA HIS A 261 -10.92 7.99 26.26
C HIS A 261 -12.34 7.46 26.00
N GLN A 262 -13.37 8.09 26.56
CA GLN A 262 -14.77 7.62 26.49
C GLN A 262 -15.28 7.35 25.06
N HIS A 263 -14.76 8.09 24.08
CA HIS A 263 -15.13 8.00 22.67
C HIS A 263 -14.21 7.10 21.83
N SER A 264 -13.21 6.43 22.44
CA SER A 264 -12.21 5.62 21.73
C SER A 264 -12.82 4.43 20.97
N GLY A 265 -14.04 4.01 21.32
CA GLY A 265 -14.82 3.02 20.57
C GLY A 265 -15.02 3.37 19.09
N ALA A 266 -14.96 4.66 18.72
CA ALA A 266 -15.00 5.13 17.34
C ALA A 266 -13.87 4.57 16.46
N ARG A 267 -12.76 4.11 17.05
CA ARG A 267 -11.63 3.48 16.35
C ARG A 267 -11.98 2.26 15.54
N ILE A 268 -13.13 1.62 15.79
CA ILE A 268 -13.61 0.55 14.92
C ILE A 268 -13.85 1.03 13.48
N GLY A 269 -14.15 2.31 13.29
CA GLY A 269 -14.25 2.95 11.99
C GLY A 269 -13.00 3.73 11.62
N THR A 270 -12.51 4.60 12.53
CA THR A 270 -11.42 5.54 12.22
C THR A 270 -10.06 4.85 12.03
N GLY A 271 -9.87 3.65 12.59
CA GLY A 271 -8.61 2.89 12.50
C GLY A 271 -8.17 2.54 11.08
N GLU A 272 -9.10 2.53 10.10
CA GLU A 272 -8.77 2.33 8.68
C GLU A 272 -8.10 3.56 8.03
N SER A 273 -8.09 4.71 8.71
CA SER A 273 -7.29 5.87 8.30
C SER A 273 -5.81 5.63 8.51
N ARG A 274 -5.46 4.85 9.54
CA ARG A 274 -4.08 4.56 9.91
C ARG A 274 -3.42 3.61 8.91
N TYR A 275 -2.24 4.01 8.43
CA TYR A 275 -1.46 3.38 7.36
C TYR A 275 -2.24 3.19 6.05
N LYS A 276 -3.22 4.06 5.78
CA LYS A 276 -3.95 4.04 4.51
C LYS A 276 -3.01 4.37 3.36
N GLU A 277 -3.16 3.63 2.26
CA GLU A 277 -2.24 3.66 1.11
C GLU A 277 -0.77 3.34 1.47
N CYS A 278 -0.50 2.66 2.59
CA CYS A 278 0.84 2.21 2.99
C CYS A 278 1.01 0.69 2.89
N THR A 279 0.35 0.06 1.91
CA THR A 279 0.27 -1.41 1.81
C THR A 279 1.62 -2.10 1.72
N ALA A 280 2.61 -1.52 1.03
CA ALA A 280 3.93 -2.16 0.92
C ALA A 280 4.70 -2.10 2.25
N LEU A 281 4.69 -0.95 2.93
CA LEU A 281 5.27 -0.80 4.27
C LEU A 281 4.59 -1.76 5.27
N LYS A 282 3.25 -1.78 5.28
CA LYS A 282 2.50 -2.68 6.15
C LYS A 282 2.83 -4.15 5.87
N SER A 283 2.89 -4.56 4.60
CA SER A 283 3.30 -5.92 4.24
C SER A 283 4.71 -6.24 4.72
N LEU A 284 5.65 -5.29 4.66
CA LEU A 284 7.02 -5.48 5.13
C LEU A 284 7.09 -5.65 6.65
N LEU A 285 6.38 -4.80 7.40
CA LEU A 285 6.28 -4.90 8.86
C LEU A 285 5.65 -6.21 9.30
N ASP A 286 4.48 -6.55 8.75
CA ASP A 286 3.77 -7.79 9.07
C ASP A 286 4.63 -9.02 8.72
N PHE A 287 5.40 -8.96 7.63
CA PHE A 287 6.29 -10.04 7.21
C PHE A 287 7.50 -10.18 8.15
N SER A 288 8.11 -9.06 8.55
CA SER A 288 9.19 -9.01 9.53
C SER A 288 8.80 -9.66 10.85
N GLU A 289 7.64 -9.28 11.39
CA GLU A 289 7.07 -9.90 12.60
C GLU A 289 6.81 -11.40 12.40
N GLN A 290 6.24 -11.77 11.26
CA GLN A 290 5.86 -13.15 10.98
C GLN A 290 7.06 -14.11 10.90
N ILE A 291 8.18 -13.68 10.34
CA ILE A 291 9.38 -14.52 10.19
C ILE A 291 10.38 -14.33 11.33
N GLY A 292 10.11 -13.42 12.27
CA GLY A 292 10.99 -13.11 13.39
C GLY A 292 12.35 -12.55 12.98
N LYS A 293 12.41 -11.80 11.87
CA LYS A 293 13.65 -11.15 11.38
C LYS A 293 13.46 -9.65 11.33
N SER A 294 14.54 -8.89 11.58
CA SER A 294 14.47 -7.44 11.46
C SER A 294 14.30 -7.03 9.99
N ILE A 295 13.83 -5.80 9.76
CA ILE A 295 13.74 -5.22 8.42
C ILE A 295 15.12 -5.15 7.76
N ALA A 296 16.18 -4.91 8.54
CA ALA A 296 17.56 -4.90 8.06
C ALA A 296 17.98 -6.28 7.55
N ASP A 297 17.71 -7.35 8.31
CA ASP A 297 18.01 -8.73 7.91
C ASP A 297 17.28 -9.09 6.61
N ILE A 298 16.01 -8.68 6.46
CA ILE A 298 15.25 -8.88 5.21
C ILE A 298 15.92 -8.15 4.04
N GLY A 299 16.45 -6.94 4.30
CA GLY A 299 17.18 -6.14 3.32
C GLY A 299 18.35 -6.88 2.69
N GLU A 300 19.02 -7.76 3.44
CA GLU A 300 20.13 -8.57 2.92
C GLU A 300 19.72 -9.58 1.86
N TRP A 301 18.44 -9.99 1.84
CA TRP A 301 17.90 -10.95 0.87
C TRP A 301 17.37 -10.30 -0.41
N LEU A 302 17.54 -8.98 -0.56
CA LEU A 302 17.10 -8.20 -1.71
C LEU A 302 18.22 -8.11 -2.75
N TRP A 303 18.28 -9.09 -3.63
CA TRP A 303 19.41 -9.24 -4.55
C TRP A 303 19.21 -8.56 -5.91
N ILE A 304 17.99 -8.11 -6.19
CA ILE A 304 17.63 -7.45 -7.46
C ILE A 304 17.60 -5.94 -7.23
N SER A 305 18.20 -5.18 -8.14
CA SER A 305 18.30 -3.73 -8.04
C SER A 305 16.96 -3.05 -7.78
N VAL A 306 15.90 -3.45 -8.48
CA VAL A 306 14.56 -2.88 -8.32
C VAL A 306 13.99 -3.11 -6.91
N LEU A 307 14.24 -4.28 -6.30
CA LEU A 307 13.82 -4.55 -4.92
C LEU A 307 14.58 -3.65 -3.94
N HIS A 308 15.88 -3.49 -4.15
CA HIS A 308 16.71 -2.63 -3.32
C HIS A 308 16.32 -1.14 -3.45
N ASP A 309 15.99 -0.69 -4.65
CA ASP A 309 15.51 0.68 -4.89
C ASP A 309 14.16 0.93 -4.21
N GLU A 310 13.19 0.01 -4.35
CA GLU A 310 11.90 0.08 -3.65
C GLU A 310 12.08 -0.01 -2.12
N PHE A 311 13.03 -0.83 -1.64
CA PHE A 311 13.35 -0.92 -0.22
C PHE A 311 13.89 0.39 0.33
N LYS A 312 14.83 1.04 -0.37
CA LYS A 312 15.34 2.37 0.00
C LYS A 312 14.25 3.43 0.05
N VAL A 313 13.28 3.35 -0.88
CA VAL A 313 12.11 4.24 -0.85
C VAL A 313 11.29 3.98 0.41
N ILE A 314 10.99 2.73 0.75
CA ILE A 314 10.18 2.42 1.93
C ILE A 314 10.91 2.77 3.24
N THR A 315 12.22 2.52 3.33
CA THR A 315 13.03 2.68 4.55
C THR A 315 13.76 4.01 4.64
N LYS A 316 13.34 5.00 3.85
CA LYS A 316 13.94 6.33 3.85
C LYS A 316 14.01 6.88 5.29
N PRO A 317 15.18 7.37 5.76
CA PRO A 317 15.30 7.97 7.08
C PRO A 317 14.48 9.27 7.24
N GLY A 318 14.23 9.67 8.49
CA GLY A 318 13.57 10.94 8.81
C GLY A 318 12.07 10.98 8.50
N GLN A 319 11.43 9.81 8.37
CA GLN A 319 9.98 9.69 8.11
C GLN A 319 9.18 9.29 9.35
N GLU A 320 9.79 9.26 10.53
CA GLU A 320 9.14 8.90 11.81
C GLU A 320 8.39 7.55 11.77
N LEU A 321 8.93 6.58 11.03
CA LEU A 321 8.35 5.23 10.89
C LEU A 321 8.37 4.43 12.20
N ASP A 322 9.30 4.79 13.09
CA ASP A 322 9.50 4.26 14.43
C ASP A 322 8.68 4.99 15.50
N ASN A 323 8.05 6.12 15.17
CA ASN A 323 7.18 6.87 16.08
C ASN A 323 5.70 6.49 15.85
N PRO A 324 5.06 5.72 16.75
CA PRO A 324 3.66 5.33 16.59
C PRO A 324 2.68 6.50 16.75
N PHE A 325 3.11 7.64 17.29
CA PHE A 325 2.27 8.82 17.51
C PHE A 325 2.60 9.96 16.52
N SER A 326 3.32 9.67 15.43
CA SER A 326 3.60 10.65 14.37
C SER A 326 2.41 10.87 13.43
N TYR A 327 2.54 11.86 12.56
CA TYR A 327 1.62 12.07 11.44
C TYR A 327 1.77 11.03 10.31
N THR A 328 2.88 10.29 10.25
CA THR A 328 3.20 9.35 9.15
C THR A 328 2.12 8.30 8.90
N PRO A 329 1.55 7.63 9.92
CA PRO A 329 0.46 6.68 9.70
C PRO A 329 -0.76 7.32 9.01
N TYR A 330 -0.93 8.63 9.05
CA TYR A 330 -2.10 9.33 8.53
C TYR A 330 -1.81 10.13 7.26
N LEU A 331 -0.65 9.91 6.62
CA LEU A 331 -0.16 10.69 5.48
C LEU A 331 -1.20 10.90 4.37
N LYS A 332 -2.07 9.91 4.11
CA LYS A 332 -3.02 9.99 3.01
C LYS A 332 -4.23 10.84 3.34
N ASP A 333 -4.77 10.65 4.53
CA ASP A 333 -6.03 11.27 4.94
C ASP A 333 -5.81 12.67 5.49
N LEU A 334 -4.64 12.95 6.09
CA LEU A 334 -4.20 14.32 6.40
C LEU A 334 -3.71 15.09 5.17
N ARG A 335 -3.71 14.47 3.98
CA ARG A 335 -3.24 15.07 2.72
C ARG A 335 -1.78 15.53 2.79
N LEU A 336 -0.97 14.82 3.57
CA LEU A 336 0.46 15.13 3.68
C LEU A 336 1.20 14.80 2.39
N VAL A 337 0.67 13.88 1.58
CA VAL A 337 1.22 13.49 0.29
C VAL A 337 0.09 13.28 -0.72
N GLY A 338 0.35 13.59 -1.99
CA GLY A 338 -0.56 13.25 -3.09
C GLY A 338 -0.56 11.74 -3.35
N ARG A 339 0.64 11.15 -3.40
CA ARG A 339 0.87 9.75 -3.71
C ARG A 339 1.85 9.10 -2.74
N SER A 340 1.38 8.14 -1.95
CA SER A 340 2.21 7.48 -0.92
C SER A 340 3.42 6.72 -1.49
N ALA A 341 4.62 7.09 -1.05
CA ALA A 341 5.84 6.33 -1.27
C ALA A 341 5.80 4.90 -0.68
N TYR A 342 4.86 4.59 0.20
CA TYR A 342 4.73 3.30 0.87
C TYR A 342 3.66 2.37 0.26
N SER A 343 3.02 2.79 -0.82
CA SER A 343 1.96 2.02 -1.47
C SER A 343 2.50 0.83 -2.26
N ALA A 344 1.69 -0.23 -2.40
CA ALA A 344 2.00 -1.34 -3.31
C ALA A 344 2.03 -0.90 -4.78
N ALA A 345 1.36 0.21 -5.12
CA ALA A 345 1.41 0.79 -6.46
C ALA A 345 2.78 1.41 -6.79
N ASN A 346 3.46 1.95 -5.78
CA ASN A 346 4.81 2.48 -5.92
C ASN A 346 5.89 1.45 -5.69
N ASN A 347 5.62 0.42 -4.89
CA ASN A 347 6.56 -0.66 -4.58
C ASN A 347 5.99 -2.04 -4.97
N PRO A 348 5.71 -2.27 -6.27
CA PRO A 348 5.09 -3.51 -6.73
C PRO A 348 5.99 -4.74 -6.58
N ASN A 349 7.31 -4.60 -6.71
CA ASN A 349 8.23 -5.72 -6.60
C ASN A 349 8.39 -6.14 -5.15
N MET A 350 8.52 -5.19 -4.22
CA MET A 350 8.56 -5.46 -2.79
C MET A 350 7.26 -6.15 -2.33
N HIS A 351 6.11 -5.65 -2.80
CA HIS A 351 4.82 -6.27 -2.50
C HIS A 351 4.74 -7.71 -3.04
N LEU A 352 5.17 -7.93 -4.29
CA LEU A 352 5.20 -9.27 -4.89
C LEU A 352 6.17 -10.20 -4.16
N PHE A 353 7.37 -9.73 -3.84
CA PHE A 353 8.41 -10.50 -3.15
C PHE A 353 7.89 -11.05 -1.81
N ILE A 354 7.38 -10.16 -0.96
CA ILE A 354 6.84 -10.51 0.36
C ILE A 354 5.69 -11.52 0.24
N HIS A 355 4.73 -11.25 -0.65
CA HIS A 355 3.55 -12.11 -0.74
C HIS A 355 3.82 -13.42 -1.48
N ALA A 356 4.79 -13.49 -2.40
CA ALA A 356 5.22 -14.75 -2.98
C ALA A 356 5.84 -15.67 -1.91
N ILE A 357 6.70 -15.12 -1.06
CA ILE A 357 7.28 -15.87 0.09
C ILE A 357 6.17 -16.30 1.04
N GLY A 358 5.31 -15.37 1.47
CA GLY A 358 4.19 -15.70 2.35
C GLY A 358 3.24 -16.75 1.75
N SER A 359 3.03 -16.76 0.44
CA SER A 359 2.28 -17.82 -0.24
C SER A 359 2.93 -19.19 -0.10
N ALA A 360 4.26 -19.28 -0.24
CA ALA A 360 5.01 -20.52 -0.02
C ALA A 360 4.95 -20.97 1.45
N LEU A 361 4.94 -20.03 2.39
CA LEU A 361 4.79 -20.31 3.83
C LEU A 361 3.35 -20.62 4.26
N GLY A 362 2.40 -20.69 3.32
CA GLY A 362 1.01 -21.04 3.59
C GLY A 362 0.15 -19.89 4.13
N VAL A 363 0.64 -18.65 4.11
CA VAL A 363 -0.03 -17.48 4.69
C VAL A 363 -1.23 -17.06 3.86
N GLN A 364 -2.44 -17.21 4.41
CA GLN A 364 -3.68 -16.99 3.67
C GLN A 364 -3.84 -15.57 3.15
N ARG A 365 -3.37 -14.57 3.90
CA ARG A 365 -3.36 -13.16 3.49
C ARG A 365 -2.49 -12.94 2.24
N SER A 366 -1.32 -13.57 2.19
CA SER A 366 -0.37 -13.44 1.07
C SER A 366 -0.88 -14.14 -0.19
N LYS A 367 -1.46 -15.35 -0.05
CA LYS A 367 -2.14 -16.04 -1.17
C LYS A 367 -3.20 -15.17 -1.85
N ASN A 368 -3.89 -14.34 -1.06
CA ASN A 368 -5.00 -13.52 -1.51
C ASN A 368 -4.65 -12.04 -1.68
N ALA A 369 -3.37 -11.67 -1.64
CA ALA A 369 -2.90 -10.31 -1.88
C ALA A 369 -3.11 -9.95 -3.36
N MET A 370 -3.72 -8.79 -3.61
CA MET A 370 -4.02 -8.34 -4.97
C MET A 370 -2.77 -7.89 -5.69
N MET A 371 -2.59 -8.35 -6.93
CA MET A 371 -1.56 -7.80 -7.79
C MET A 371 -1.97 -6.43 -8.33
N ASN A 372 -1.01 -5.53 -8.44
CA ASN A 372 -1.20 -4.32 -9.22
C ASN A 372 -1.08 -4.65 -10.71
N LYS A 373 -2.21 -4.73 -11.41
CA LYS A 373 -2.27 -5.06 -12.85
C LYS A 373 -1.50 -4.07 -13.73
N ASN A 374 -1.28 -2.84 -13.24
CA ASN A 374 -0.60 -1.78 -13.96
C ASN A 374 0.89 -1.70 -13.64
N SER A 375 1.43 -2.62 -12.83
CA SER A 375 2.86 -2.69 -12.56
C SER A 375 3.50 -3.87 -13.26
N GLU A 376 4.51 -3.60 -14.08
CA GLU A 376 5.44 -4.60 -14.58
C GLU A 376 6.32 -5.08 -13.43
N ALA A 377 5.87 -6.12 -12.74
CA ALA A 377 6.72 -6.80 -11.77
C ALA A 377 7.88 -7.48 -12.53
N CYS A 378 9.10 -7.24 -12.06
CA CYS A 378 10.30 -7.87 -12.60
C CYS A 378 10.17 -9.40 -12.47
N PRO A 379 10.36 -10.18 -13.56
CA PRO A 379 10.30 -11.64 -13.49
C PRO A 379 11.22 -12.25 -12.44
N ASP A 380 12.39 -11.64 -12.23
CA ASP A 380 13.42 -12.11 -11.31
C ASP A 380 12.98 -12.01 -9.85
N THR A 381 12.05 -11.10 -9.52
CA THR A 381 11.50 -10.95 -8.16
C THR A 381 10.96 -12.26 -7.62
N VAL A 382 10.29 -13.05 -8.48
CA VAL A 382 9.76 -14.37 -8.09
C VAL A 382 10.89 -15.37 -7.85
N GLN A 383 11.99 -15.32 -8.62
CA GLN A 383 13.13 -16.20 -8.41
C GLN A 383 13.86 -15.89 -7.10
N ASN A 384 14.11 -14.62 -6.80
CA ASN A 384 14.67 -14.21 -5.51
C ASN A 384 13.76 -14.66 -4.34
N ALA A 385 12.44 -14.52 -4.50
CA ALA A 385 11.46 -14.95 -3.50
C ALA A 385 11.49 -16.48 -3.27
N ILE A 386 11.70 -17.29 -4.32
CA ILE A 386 11.82 -18.76 -4.19
C ILE A 386 12.97 -19.12 -3.25
N VAL A 387 14.15 -18.52 -3.45
CA VAL A 387 15.32 -18.88 -2.64
C VAL A 387 15.09 -18.51 -1.19
N PHE A 388 14.60 -17.29 -0.91
CA PHE A 388 14.36 -16.89 0.47
C PHE A 388 13.25 -17.71 1.13
N ALA A 389 12.17 -18.03 0.41
CA ALA A 389 11.13 -18.92 0.90
C ALA A 389 11.67 -20.31 1.24
N TYR A 390 12.51 -20.89 0.37
CA TYR A 390 13.13 -22.18 0.60
C TYR A 390 13.99 -22.18 1.87
N VAL A 391 14.79 -21.13 2.09
CA VAL A 391 15.61 -20.98 3.30
C VAL A 391 14.75 -20.93 4.56
N LEU A 392 13.65 -20.17 4.55
CA LEU A 392 12.72 -20.11 5.68
C LEU A 392 12.03 -21.46 5.94
N ILE A 393 11.71 -22.21 4.88
CA ILE A 393 11.13 -23.55 5.00
C ILE A 393 12.17 -24.53 5.58
N LEU A 394 13.41 -24.51 5.09
CA LEU A 394 14.48 -25.34 5.62
C LEU A 394 14.75 -25.06 7.10
N ALA A 395 14.86 -23.79 7.48
CA ALA A 395 15.09 -23.40 8.87
C ALA A 395 14.00 -23.95 9.81
N LYS A 396 12.77 -24.09 9.32
CA LYS A 396 11.65 -24.67 10.07
C LYS A 396 11.69 -26.21 10.12
N GLU A 397 12.07 -26.86 9.04
CA GLU A 397 12.11 -28.33 8.97
C GLU A 397 13.35 -28.94 9.62
N LYS A 398 14.50 -28.26 9.52
CA LYS A 398 15.81 -28.72 10.00
C LYS A 398 16.61 -27.55 10.57
N PRO A 399 16.44 -27.26 11.87
CA PRO A 399 17.24 -26.23 12.54
C PRO A 399 18.75 -26.56 12.41
N GLY A 400 19.54 -25.64 11.86
CA GLY A 400 21.00 -25.80 11.62
C GLY A 400 21.40 -26.08 10.16
N ASP A 401 20.54 -26.68 9.33
CA ASP A 401 20.82 -26.91 7.89
C ASP A 401 20.64 -25.63 7.03
N GLY A 402 20.13 -24.55 7.64
CA GLY A 402 19.82 -23.26 7.02
C GLY A 402 20.82 -22.13 7.29
N ASP A 403 21.94 -22.40 7.96
CA ASP A 403 22.87 -21.38 8.48
C ASP A 403 23.73 -20.68 7.42
N MET A 404 23.49 -20.95 6.13
CA MET A 404 24.12 -20.21 5.05
C MET A 404 23.66 -18.76 5.05
N SER A 405 24.62 -17.84 4.97
CA SER A 405 24.35 -16.41 4.89
C SER A 405 23.61 -16.06 3.59
N SER A 406 22.98 -14.88 3.54
CA SER A 406 22.39 -14.36 2.30
C SER A 406 23.42 -14.30 1.15
N GLN A 407 24.69 -13.99 1.46
CA GLN A 407 25.77 -13.92 0.47
C GLN A 407 26.13 -15.30 -0.11
N ASP A 408 26.11 -16.35 0.72
CA ASP A 408 26.38 -17.70 0.25
C ASP A 408 25.24 -18.20 -0.65
N TRP A 409 23.99 -17.89 -0.28
CA TRP A 409 22.83 -18.19 -1.11
C TRP A 409 22.81 -17.40 -2.42
N LEU A 410 23.26 -16.14 -2.41
CA LEU A 410 23.45 -15.35 -3.63
C LEU A 410 24.47 -16.00 -4.56
N ARG A 411 25.54 -16.60 -4.02
CA ARG A 411 26.51 -17.36 -4.82
C ARG A 411 25.87 -18.60 -5.45
N VAL A 412 25.15 -19.40 -4.65
CA VAL A 412 24.39 -20.56 -5.15
C VAL A 412 23.40 -20.14 -6.22
N TRP A 413 22.74 -19.00 -6.08
CA TRP A 413 21.81 -18.51 -7.10
C TRP A 413 22.53 -18.16 -8.41
N LYS A 414 23.69 -17.49 -8.35
CA LYS A 414 24.47 -17.11 -9.54
C LYS A 414 25.10 -18.30 -10.25
N GLU A 415 25.60 -19.27 -9.49
CA GLU A 415 26.29 -20.46 -10.01
C GLU A 415 25.30 -21.58 -10.41
N GLY A 416 24.09 -21.56 -9.85
CA GLY A 416 23.08 -22.59 -10.05
C GLY A 416 23.44 -23.90 -9.32
N GLY A 417 23.13 -25.03 -9.97
CA GLY A 417 23.47 -26.36 -9.46
C GLY A 417 22.36 -27.05 -8.66
N SER A 418 22.71 -28.18 -8.06
CA SER A 418 21.75 -29.11 -7.42
C SER A 418 20.94 -28.45 -6.30
N LYS A 419 21.60 -27.64 -5.45
CA LYS A 419 20.94 -26.95 -4.32
C LYS A 419 19.93 -25.90 -4.79
N MET A 420 20.23 -25.17 -5.87
CA MET A 420 19.28 -24.23 -6.47
C MET A 420 18.09 -24.96 -7.12
N ASN A 421 18.35 -26.08 -7.81
CA ASN A 421 17.30 -26.91 -8.39
C ASN A 421 16.37 -27.50 -7.33
N GLU A 422 16.92 -27.92 -6.19
CA GLU A 422 16.15 -28.39 -5.03
C GLU A 422 15.24 -27.28 -4.51
N ALA A 423 15.77 -26.06 -4.33
CA ALA A 423 14.99 -24.91 -3.89
C ALA A 423 13.83 -24.59 -4.83
N LEU A 424 14.11 -24.55 -6.14
CA LEU A 424 13.11 -24.34 -7.18
C LEU A 424 12.03 -25.42 -7.16
N PHE A 425 12.43 -26.68 -7.16
CA PHE A 425 11.50 -27.80 -7.18
C PHE A 425 10.58 -27.80 -5.95
N LYS A 426 11.14 -27.59 -4.76
CA LYS A 426 10.38 -27.58 -3.51
C LYS A 426 9.34 -26.46 -3.49
N VAL A 427 9.74 -25.23 -3.78
CA VAL A 427 8.81 -24.08 -3.72
C VAL A 427 7.78 -24.14 -4.85
N TYR A 428 8.17 -24.56 -6.06
CA TYR A 428 7.20 -24.74 -7.14
C TYR A 428 6.16 -25.82 -6.81
N ASN A 429 6.55 -26.93 -6.20
CA ASN A 429 5.58 -27.95 -5.77
C ASN A 429 4.59 -27.38 -4.74
N ILE A 430 5.06 -26.58 -3.78
CA ILE A 430 4.17 -25.92 -2.82
C ILE A 430 3.19 -25.00 -3.56
N TRP A 431 3.70 -24.15 -4.44
CA TRP A 431 2.86 -23.20 -5.18
C TRP A 431 1.87 -23.86 -6.14
N ALA A 432 2.27 -24.93 -6.83
CA ALA A 432 1.41 -25.67 -7.75
C ALA A 432 0.20 -26.31 -7.04
N ASN A 433 0.43 -26.79 -5.81
CA ASN A 433 -0.57 -27.43 -4.96
C ASN A 433 -1.36 -26.45 -4.09
N MET A 434 -1.19 -25.13 -4.24
CA MET A 434 -2.00 -24.16 -3.50
C MET A 434 -3.45 -24.16 -3.97
N GLU A 435 -4.36 -24.18 -3.01
CA GLU A 435 -5.80 -24.06 -3.23
C GLU A 435 -6.36 -22.72 -2.70
N GLN A 436 -7.61 -22.42 -3.03
CA GLN A 436 -8.41 -21.33 -2.45
C GLN A 436 -7.82 -19.92 -2.68
N MET A 437 -7.36 -19.65 -3.90
CA MET A 437 -6.85 -18.33 -4.30
C MET A 437 -7.86 -17.59 -5.14
N ARG A 438 -7.94 -16.27 -4.96
CA ARG A 438 -8.84 -15.42 -5.75
C ARG A 438 -8.19 -14.99 -7.07
N PRO A 439 -8.98 -14.71 -8.12
CA PRO A 439 -8.46 -14.13 -9.36
C PRO A 439 -7.76 -12.78 -9.14
N GLY A 440 -6.69 -12.53 -9.88
CA GLY A 440 -5.87 -11.31 -9.82
C GLY A 440 -4.94 -11.22 -8.61
N THR A 441 -4.64 -12.34 -7.95
CA THR A 441 -3.82 -12.36 -6.73
C THR A 441 -2.39 -12.86 -6.98
N VAL A 442 -1.49 -12.56 -6.03
CA VAL A 442 -0.11 -13.07 -6.04
C VAL A 442 -0.09 -14.60 -6.03
N GLY A 443 -0.98 -15.22 -5.24
CA GLY A 443 -1.10 -16.67 -5.19
C GLY A 443 -1.41 -17.29 -6.56
N GLU A 444 -2.40 -16.74 -7.28
CA GLU A 444 -2.76 -17.21 -8.62
C GLU A 444 -1.58 -17.10 -9.60
N LEU A 445 -0.84 -15.98 -9.57
CA LEU A 445 0.35 -15.78 -10.39
C LEU A 445 1.40 -16.86 -10.14
N VAL A 446 1.82 -17.02 -8.88
CA VAL A 446 2.94 -17.91 -8.56
C VAL A 446 2.58 -19.38 -8.78
N ARG A 447 1.32 -19.78 -8.56
CA ARG A 447 0.82 -21.11 -8.92
C ARG A 447 0.87 -21.34 -10.43
N SER A 448 0.37 -20.39 -11.21
CA SER A 448 0.36 -20.51 -12.68
C SER A 448 1.78 -20.63 -13.24
N LYS A 449 2.72 -19.84 -12.71
CA LYS A 449 4.15 -19.96 -13.03
C LYS A 449 4.74 -21.31 -12.60
N ALA A 450 4.39 -21.80 -11.41
CA ALA A 450 4.88 -23.07 -10.89
C ALA A 450 4.41 -24.26 -11.75
N ILE A 451 3.13 -24.32 -12.11
CA ILE A 451 2.57 -25.36 -12.99
C ILE A 451 3.29 -25.35 -14.35
N ALA A 452 3.44 -24.17 -14.95
CA ALA A 452 4.14 -24.05 -16.24
C ALA A 452 5.59 -24.54 -16.14
N LYS A 453 6.30 -24.26 -15.05
CA LYS A 453 7.68 -24.70 -14.85
C LYS A 453 7.82 -26.19 -14.54
N LEU A 454 6.95 -26.76 -13.72
CA LEU A 454 6.97 -28.19 -13.43
C LEU A 454 6.64 -29.03 -14.67
N ASN A 455 5.72 -28.57 -15.52
CA ASN A 455 5.41 -29.23 -16.79
C ASN A 455 6.59 -29.25 -17.76
N LEU A 456 7.43 -28.21 -17.75
CA LEU A 456 8.66 -28.15 -18.56
C LEU A 456 9.80 -29.04 -18.03
N LEU A 457 9.74 -29.46 -16.76
CA LEU A 457 10.75 -30.32 -16.14
C LEU A 457 10.39 -31.80 -16.20
N ASN A 458 9.11 -32.12 -16.42
CA ASN A 458 8.60 -33.49 -16.58
C ASN A 458 8.57 -33.96 -18.05
N PHE A 459 8.90 -33.07 -19.00
CA PHE A 459 9.19 -33.36 -20.40
C PHE A 459 10.70 -33.31 -20.62
#